data_AF-A0A257WYV1-F1
#
_entry.id   AF-A0A257WYV1-F1
#
_cell.length_a   1.000
_cell.length_b   1.000
_cell.length_c   1.000
_cell.angle_alpha   90.00
_cell.angle_beta   90.00
_cell.angle_gamma   90.00
#
_symmetry.space_group_name_H-M   'P 1'
#
loop_
_entity.id
_entity.type
_entity.pdbx_description
1 polymer ?
#
loop_
_entity_poly.entity_id
_entity_poly.type
_entity_poly.pdbx_seq_one_letter_code
_entity_poly.pdbx_strand_id
1 'polypeptide(L)' 'VVAPCMNNFMIAQRFDDAQQDGSALDDTIDYVLTLRMRPVKVKLRLLARPGSDLRYVLVHRQT' A
#
# COMPACT_ATOMS: atom_id res chain seq x y z
N VAL A 1 3.80 -16.19 5.65
CA VAL A 1 3.77 -15.16 4.59
C VAL A 1 2.56 -14.27 4.81
N VAL A 2 2.77 -12.97 5.01
CA VAL A 2 1.71 -11.97 5.23
C VAL A 2 1.44 -11.28 3.89
N ALA A 3 0.16 -11.14 3.52
CA ALA A 3 -0.33 -10.39 2.35
C ALA A 3 0.47 -10.54 1.03
N PRO A 4 0.57 -11.76 0.45
CA PRO A 4 1.26 -11.96 -0.84
C PRO A 4 0.64 -11.14 -1.98
N CYS A 5 -0.65 -10.79 -1.89
CA CYS A 5 -1.31 -9.91 -2.87
C CYS A 5 -0.71 -8.50 -2.91
N MET A 6 -0.06 -8.02 -1.84
CA MET A 6 0.52 -6.67 -1.77
C MET A 6 1.94 -6.58 -2.36
N ASN A 7 2.56 -7.71 -2.72
CA ASN A 7 3.82 -7.73 -3.44
C ASN A 7 3.57 -7.55 -4.95
N ASN A 8 3.10 -6.37 -5.34
CA ASN A 8 2.78 -6.03 -6.72
C ASN A 8 3.25 -4.61 -7.07
N PHE A 9 3.24 -4.29 -8.37
CA PHE A 9 3.66 -3.00 -8.90
C PHE A 9 2.83 -1.81 -8.39
N MET A 10 1.56 -2.02 -8.03
CA MET A 10 0.68 -0.95 -7.54
C MET A 10 0.98 -0.53 -6.11
N ILE A 11 1.74 -1.33 -5.35
CA ILE A 11 2.02 -1.09 -3.93
C ILE A 11 3.52 -1.14 -3.65
N ALA A 12 4.16 -2.30 -3.86
CA ALA A 12 5.56 -2.50 -3.51
C ALA A 12 6.49 -1.57 -4.31
N GLN A 13 6.30 -1.52 -5.63
CA GLN A 13 7.14 -0.68 -6.48
C GLN A 13 6.97 0.81 -6.19
N ARG A 14 5.77 1.30 -5.85
CA ARG A 14 5.57 2.70 -5.46
C ARG A 14 6.36 3.10 -4.23
N PHE A 15 6.49 2.18 -3.26
CA PHE A 15 7.33 2.43 -2.09
C PHE A 15 8.82 2.43 -2.43
N ASP A 16 9.25 1.56 -3.34
CA ASP A 16 10.64 1.50 -3.78
C ASP A 16 11.01 2.74 -4.60
N ASP A 17 10.15 3.17 -5.52
CA ASP A 17 10.33 4.39 -6.34
C ASP A 17 10.39 5.64 -5.43
N ALA A 18 9.45 5.80 -4.49
CA ALA A 18 9.46 6.91 -3.55
C ALA A 18 10.71 6.92 -2.66
N GLN A 19 11.22 5.74 -2.29
CA GLN A 19 12.45 5.61 -1.53
C GLN A 19 13.68 5.98 -2.38
N GLN A 20 13.74 5.54 -3.63
CA GLN A 20 14.82 5.85 -4.57
C GLN A 20 14.89 7.34 -4.90
N ASP A 21 13.73 7.96 -5.14
CA ASP A 21 13.61 9.38 -5.45
C ASP A 21 13.73 10.28 -4.20
N GLY A 22 13.76 9.69 -3.00
CA GLY A 22 13.74 10.42 -1.74
C GLY A 22 12.49 11.28 -1.56
N SER A 23 11.38 10.88 -2.18
CA SER A 23 10.13 11.62 -2.21
C SER A 23 9.12 11.06 -1.20
N ALA A 24 8.19 11.91 -0.76
CA ALA A 24 7.09 11.45 0.08
C ALA A 24 6.03 10.75 -0.79
N LEU A 25 5.58 9.57 -0.36
CA LEU A 25 4.45 8.86 -0.96
C LEU A 25 3.20 9.13 -0.14
N ASP A 26 2.16 9.64 -0.79
CA ASP A 26 0.82 9.77 -0.22
C ASP A 26 -0.23 9.53 -1.31
N ASP A 27 -0.45 8.25 -1.63
CA ASP A 27 -1.34 7.84 -2.70
C ASP A 27 -2.52 7.04 -2.17
N THR A 28 -3.71 7.28 -2.72
CA THR A 28 -4.91 6.47 -2.45
C THR A 28 -5.33 5.72 -3.70
N ILE A 29 -5.48 4.39 -3.60
CA ILE A 29 -5.88 3.52 -4.70
C ILE A 29 -7.07 2.64 -4.30
N ASP A 30 -7.97 2.38 -5.25
CA ASP A 30 -9.00 1.36 -5.09
C ASP A 30 -8.36 -0.02 -5.25
N TYR A 31 -8.64 -0.93 -4.32
CA TYR A 31 -8.02 -2.24 -4.28
C TYR A 31 -9.00 -3.32 -3.81
N VAL A 32 -8.73 -4.57 -4.20
CA VAL A 32 -9.49 -5.73 -3.74
C VAL A 32 -8.59 -6.55 -2.83
N LEU A 33 -8.90 -6.57 -1.53
CA LEU A 33 -8.14 -7.32 -0.55
C LEU A 33 -8.66 -8.77 -0.49
N THR A 34 -7.76 -9.73 -0.68
CA THR A 34 -8.07 -11.18 -0.76
C THR A 34 -7.37 -12.02 0.31
N LEU A 35 -7.04 -11.42 1.45
CA LEU A 35 -6.30 -12.12 2.52
C LEU A 35 -7.19 -13.15 3.24
N ARG A 36 -7.03 -14.45 2.89
CA ARG A 36 -7.68 -15.64 3.50
C ARG A 36 -9.22 -15.64 3.61
N MET A 37 -9.91 -14.56 3.21
CA MET A 37 -11.36 -14.37 3.25
C MET A 37 -11.91 -14.04 1.86
N ARG A 38 -13.24 -13.86 1.74
CA ARG A 38 -13.90 -13.39 0.50
C ARG A 38 -13.27 -12.05 0.04
N PRO A 39 -13.09 -11.84 -1.27
CA PRO A 39 -12.59 -10.57 -1.80
C PRO A 39 -13.42 -9.37 -1.33
N VAL A 40 -12.77 -8.34 -0.78
CA VAL A 40 -13.43 -7.11 -0.29
C VAL A 40 -12.85 -5.89 -1.02
N LYS A 41 -13.73 -5.02 -1.53
CA LYS A 41 -13.33 -3.71 -2.07
C LYS A 41 -12.93 -2.78 -0.93
N VAL A 42 -11.73 -2.22 -1.03
CA VAL A 42 -11.15 -1.31 -0.05
C VAL A 42 -10.49 -0.15 -0.77
N LYS A 43 -10.33 0.96 -0.07
CA LYS A 43 -9.37 1.99 -0.46
C LYS A 43 -8.08 1.78 0.33
N LEU A 44 -6.96 1.68 -0.37
CA LEU A 44 -5.64 1.64 0.25
C LEU A 44 -5.03 3.03 0.16
N ARG A 45 -4.46 3.50 1.26
CA ARG A 45 -3.60 4.69 1.26
C ARG A 45 -2.17 4.29 1.61
N LEU A 46 -1.25 4.61 0.72
CA LEU A 46 0.18 4.33 0.84
C LEU A 46 0.85 5.58 1.38
N LEU A 47 1.47 5.47 2.56
CA LEU A 47 2.17 6.57 3.19
C LEU A 47 3.64 6.22 3.42
N ALA A 48 4.53 7.00 2.81
CA ALA A 48 5.95 7.00 3.12
C ALA A 48 6.47 8.43 3.15
N ARG A 49 7.43 8.69 4.02
CA ARG A 49 8.10 9.99 4.10
C ARG A 49 9.62 9.76 4.10
N PRO A 50 10.39 10.53 3.33
CA PRO A 50 11.84 10.48 3.40
C PRO A 50 12.31 10.82 4.82
N GLY A 51 13.22 10.00 5.36
CA GLY A 51 13.72 10.13 6.73
C GLY A 51 12.86 9.48 7.82
N SER A 52 11.75 8.82 7.47
CA SER A 52 10.98 7.95 8.38
C SER A 52 11.34 6.49 8.12
N ASP A 53 11.73 5.75 9.16
CA ASP A 53 12.04 4.32 9.07
C ASP A 53 10.79 3.47 8.79
N LEU A 54 9.61 4.00 9.09
CA LEU A 54 8.34 3.32 8.93
C LEU A 54 7.59 3.79 7.67
N ARG A 55 6.96 2.81 7.02
CA ARG A 55 6.04 2.97 5.88
C ARG A 55 4.70 2.37 6.27
N TYR A 56 3.60 3.00 5.85
CA TYR A 56 2.26 2.60 6.25
C TYR A 56 1.39 2.28 5.05
N VAL A 57 0.60 1.21 5.19
CA VAL A 57 -0.50 0.88 4.29
C VAL A 57 -1.78 0.96 5.11
N LEU A 58 -2.58 1.99 4.87
CA LEU A 58 -3.87 2.17 5.53
C LEU A 58 -4.96 1.50 4.71
N VAL A 59 -5.85 0.79 5.37
CA VAL A 59 -6.96 0.08 4.74
C VAL A 59 -8.27 0.72 5.18
N HIS A 60 -9.02 1.28 4.25
CA HIS A 60 -10.37 1.78 4.48
C HIS A 60 -11.39 0.86 3.80
N ARG A 61 -12.17 0.13 4.60
CA ARG A 61 -13.25 -0.71 4.09
C ARG A 61 -14.43 0.19 3.72
N GLN A 62 -14.86 0.13 2.46
CA GLN A 62 -16.11 0.74 2.05
C GLN A 62 -17.24 -0.12 2.62
N THR A 63 -17.97 0.42 3.60
CA THR A 63 -19.11 -0.24 4.25
C THR A 63 -20.37 -0.07 3.42
#